data_AF-A0A0C9VD38-F1
#
_entry.id   AF-A0A0C9VD38-F1
#
_cell.length_a   1.000
_cell.length_b   1.000
_cell.length_c   1.000
_cell.angle_alpha   90.00
_cell.angle_beta   90.00
_cell.angle_gamma   90.00
#
_symmetry.space_group_name_H-M   'P 1'
#
loop_
_entity.id
_entity.type
_entity.pdbx_description
1 polymer ?
#
loop_
_entity_poly.entity_id
_entity_poly.type
_entity_poly.pdbx_seq_one_letter_code
_entity_poly.pdbx_strand_id
1 'polypeptide(L)' 'MKLNLTSEERSIKLHYEKALENTVECRKAEPNFVGLSREAAYNLSLIYMVTGANRLAQTLYRQWLSI' A
#
# COMPACT_ATOMS: atom_id res chain seq x y z
N MET A 1 1.20 19.14 7.02
CA MET A 1 0.65 19.61 5.73
C MET A 1 -0.05 18.42 5.07
N LYS A 2 -1.34 18.52 4.71
CA LYS A 2 -2.03 17.47 3.96
C LYS A 2 -1.98 17.84 2.48
N LEU A 3 -1.37 17.00 1.66
CA LEU A 3 -1.33 17.19 0.22
C LEU A 3 -2.61 16.63 -0.40
N ASN A 4 -3.24 17.43 -1.25
CA ASN A 4 -4.33 16.96 -2.10
C ASN A 4 -3.72 16.43 -3.39
N LEU A 5 -4.06 15.19 -3.74
CA LEU A 5 -3.58 14.54 -4.94
C LEU A 5 -4.26 15.11 -6.20
N THR A 6 -3.46 15.31 -7.23
CA THR A 6 -3.91 15.50 -8.62
C THR A 6 -4.67 14.27 -9.12
N SER A 7 -5.23 14.34 -10.34
CA SER A 7 -5.88 13.18 -10.98
C SER A 7 -4.88 12.05 -11.24
N GLU A 8 -3.68 12.38 -11.71
CA GLU A 8 -2.61 11.43 -12.00
C GLU A 8 -2.10 10.75 -10.73
N GLU A 9 -1.82 11.51 -9.67
CA GLU A 9 -1.39 10.95 -8.39
C GLU A 9 -2.48 10.08 -7.73
N ARG A 10 -3.77 10.41 -7.93
CA ARG A 10 -4.87 9.52 -7.53
C ARG A 10 -4.86 8.21 -8.29
N SER A 11 -4.53 8.23 -9.58
CA SER A 11 -4.38 7.02 -10.39
C SER A 11 -3.23 6.15 -9.88
N ILE A 12 -2.09 6.75 -9.55
CA ILE A 12 -0.93 6.06 -8.96
C ILE A 12 -1.31 5.41 -7.62
N LYS A 13 -2.01 6.14 -6.74
CA LYS A 13 -2.52 5.57 -5.49
C LYS A 13 -3.42 4.36 -5.73
N LEU A 14 -4.38 4.47 -6.65
CA LEU A 14 -5.30 3.37 -7.00
C LEU A 14 -4.56 2.16 -7.58
N HIS A 15 -3.49 2.39 -8.34
CA HIS A 15 -2.64 1.31 -8.83
C HIS A 15 -2.03 0.51 -7.69
N TYR A 16 -1.45 1.18 -6.68
CA TYR A 16 -0.87 0.48 -5.52
C TYR A 16 -1.92 -0.18 -4.61
N GLU A 17 -3.11 0.40 -4.49
CA GLU A 17 -4.24 -0.25 -3.79
C GLU A 17 -4.59 -1.58 -4.48
N LYS A 18 -4.76 -1.58 -5.81
CA LYS A 18 -5.01 -2.79 -6.59
C LYS A 18 -3.87 -3.79 -6.57
N ALA A 19 -2.62 -3.32 -6.62
CA ALA A 19 -1.44 -4.18 -6.54
C ALA A 19 -1.42 -4.92 -5.20
N LEU A 20 -1.69 -4.21 -4.09
CA LEU A 20 -1.74 -4.82 -2.77
C LEU A 20 -2.92 -5.81 -2.65
N GLU A 21 -4.11 -5.47 -3.13
CA GLU A 21 -5.27 -6.37 -3.18
C GLU A 21 -4.95 -7.67 -3.94
N ASN A 22 -4.35 -7.57 -5.13
CA ASN A 22 -3.93 -8.75 -5.89
C ASN A 22 -2.93 -9.61 -5.10
N THR A 23 -2.01 -8.99 -4.35
CA THR A 23 -1.07 -9.76 -3.54
C THR A 23 -1.73 -10.51 -2.38
N VAL A 24 -2.80 -9.95 -1.81
CA VAL A 24 -3.61 -10.64 -0.79
C VAL A 24 -4.26 -11.89 -1.38
N GLU A 25 -4.82 -11.79 -2.58
CA GLU A 25 -5.39 -12.93 -3.28
C GLU A 25 -4.33 -13.97 -3.66
N CYS A 26 -3.17 -13.54 -4.17
CA CYS A 26 -2.04 -14.43 -4.46
C CYS A 26 -1.58 -15.19 -3.21
N ARG A 27 -1.52 -14.54 -2.04
CA ARG A 27 -1.14 -15.23 -0.79
C ARG A 27 -2.11 -16.31 -0.34
N LYS A 28 -3.39 -16.21 -0.70
CA LYS A 28 -4.36 -17.29 -0.42
C LYS A 28 -4.01 -18.57 -1.19
N ALA A 29 -3.49 -18.42 -2.42
CA ALA A 29 -3.06 -19.54 -3.26
C ALA A 29 -1.62 -19.99 -2.94
N GLU A 30 -0.73 -19.05 -2.65
CA GLU A 30 0.69 -19.26 -2.37
C GLU A 30 1.14 -18.44 -1.16
N PRO A 31 1.14 -19.01 0.06
CA PRO A 31 1.43 -18.27 1.30
C PRO A 31 2.81 -17.60 1.33
N ASN A 32 3.76 -18.07 0.52
CA ASN A 32 5.11 -17.54 0.41
C ASN A 32 5.27 -16.42 -0.65
N PHE A 33 4.17 -15.93 -1.23
CA PHE A 33 4.19 -14.80 -2.14
C PHE A 33 4.38 -13.48 -1.37
N VAL A 34 5.64 -13.06 -1.20
CA VAL A 34 5.99 -11.90 -0.34
C VAL A 34 6.54 -10.70 -1.11
N GLY A 35 7.27 -10.93 -2.21
CA GLY A 35 8.09 -9.91 -2.87
C GLY A 35 7.30 -8.66 -3.28
N LEU A 36 6.30 -8.83 -4.15
CA LEU A 36 5.50 -7.71 -4.66
C LEU A 36 4.62 -7.06 -3.57
N SER A 37 4.25 -7.81 -2.53
CA SER A 37 3.33 -7.30 -1.49
C SER A 37 4.01 -6.28 -0.59
N ARG A 38 5.27 -6.53 -0.20
CA ARG A 38 5.99 -5.62 0.70
C ARG A 38 6.28 -4.29 0.01
N GLU A 39 6.67 -4.32 -1.26
CA GLU A 39 6.90 -3.11 -2.06
C GLU A 39 5.62 -2.31 -2.26
N ALA A 40 4.51 -2.97 -2.61
CA ALA A 40 3.21 -2.31 -2.75
C ALA A 40 2.75 -1.69 -1.42
N ALA A 41 2.87 -2.43 -0.31
CA ALA A 41 2.50 -1.94 1.02
C ALA A 41 3.38 -0.75 1.46
N TYR A 42 4.69 -0.80 1.18
CA TYR A 42 5.61 0.30 1.47
C TYR A 42 5.25 1.57 0.70
N ASN A 43 5.11 1.46 -0.62
CA ASN A 43 4.76 2.60 -1.47
C ASN A 43 3.41 3.22 -1.08
N LEU A 44 2.41 2.38 -0.81
CA LEU A 44 1.09 2.85 -0.38
C LEU A 44 1.13 3.48 1.02
N SER A 45 1.97 2.97 1.93
CA SER A 45 2.16 3.58 3.26
C SER A 45 2.74 5.00 3.17
N LEU A 46 3.69 5.23 2.26
CA LEU A 46 4.26 6.56 2.02
C LEU A 46 3.21 7.52 1.45
N ILE A 47 2.42 7.06 0.47
CA ILE A 47 1.31 7.85 -0.12
C ILE A 47 0.32 8.26 0.99
N TYR A 48 -0.07 7.31 1.86
CA TYR A 48 -0.96 7.61 2.97
C TYR A 48 -0.34 8.57 3.99
N MET A 49 0.95 8.48 4.28
CA MET A 49 1.64 9.44 5.16
C MET A 49 1.62 10.86 4.60
N VAL A 50 1.99 11.05 3.33
CA VAL A 50 2.10 12.39 2.72
C VAL A 50 0.74 13.04 2.45
N THR A 51 -0.30 12.24 2.27
CA THR A 51 -1.70 12.71 2.16
C THR A 51 -2.39 12.88 3.51
N GLY A 52 -1.72 12.51 4.61
CA GLY A 52 -2.23 12.64 5.98
C GLY A 52 -3.23 11.57 6.40
N ALA A 53 -3.30 10.44 5.67
CA ALA A 53 -4.02 9.22 6.03
C ALA A 53 -3.18 8.31 6.96
N ASN A 54 -2.59 8.89 8.01
CA ASN A 54 -1.58 8.24 8.88
C ASN A 54 -2.07 6.92 9.51
N ARG A 55 -3.37 6.80 9.81
CA ARG A 55 -3.94 5.54 10.35
C ARG A 55 -3.82 4.39 9.36
N LEU A 56 -4.10 4.64 8.07
CA LEU A 56 -3.97 3.62 7.02
C LEU A 56 -2.50 3.24 6.81
N ALA A 57 -1.59 4.22 6.84
CA ALA A 57 -0.15 3.96 6.78
C ALA A 57 0.34 3.06 7.92
N GLN A 58 -0.08 3.33 9.17
CA GLN A 58 0.27 2.50 10.32
C GLN A 58 -0.27 1.07 10.21
N THR A 59 -1.49 0.90 9.71
CA THR A 59 -2.07 -0.44 9.48
C THR A 59 -1.22 -1.23 8.50
N LEU A 60 -0.86 -0.62 7.36
CA LEU A 60 0.00 -1.26 6.37
C LEU A 60 1.36 -1.64 6.95
N TYR A 61 1.97 -0.74 7.72
CA TYR A 61 3.25 -1.00 8.36
C TYR A 61 3.20 -2.21 9.29
N ARG A 62 2.19 -2.27 10.16
CA ARG A 62 2.03 -3.38 11.12
C ARG A 62 1.77 -4.72 10.43
N GLN A 63 0.99 -4.73 9.37
CA GLN A 63 0.56 -5.95 8.69
C GLN A 63 1.59 -6.51 7.71
N TRP A 64 2.35 -5.64 7.03
CA TRP A 64 3.18 -6.06 5.89
C TRP A 64 4.66 -5.78 6.05
N LEU A 65 5.04 -4.77 6.86
CA LEU A 65 6.40 -4.22 6.92
C LEU A 65 7.08 -4.41 8.27
N SER A 66 6.38 -4.98 9.25
CA SER A 66 6.98 -5.41 10.51
C SER A 66 8.02 -6.52 10.24
N ILE A 67 9.14 -6.43 10.96
CA ILE A 67 10.26 -7.40 10.92
C ILE A 67 10.03 -8.43 12.02
#